data_AF-A0A953ATY8-F1
#
_entry.id   AF-A0A953ATY8-F1
#
_cell.length_a   1.000
_cell.length_b   1.000
_cell.length_c   1.000
_cell.angle_alpha   90.00
_cell.angle_beta   90.00
_cell.angle_gamma   90.00
#
_symmetry.space_group_name_H-M   'P 1'
#
loop_
_entity.id
_entity.type
_entity.pdbx_description
1 polymer ?
#
loop_
_entity_poly.entity_id
_entity_poly.type
_entity_poly.pdbx_seq_one_letter_code
_entity_poly.pdbx_strand_id
1 'polypeptide(L)'
;MAEAQAVKHLREYETVFLVKPDLTDDAVDRIKERVRGIVDRDGGKMIRFTIWGKKKLAYPIAKQNRAIFVHAHYLGGPALVAEVERNLRIVDEVTRYITSRIADDVDPSTRETLEDVKMAGDVDDRPTASPDMAAAPFREEDSADTGDLEGVEEA
;
A
#
# COMPACT_ATOMS: atom_id res chain seq x y z
N MET A 1 48.56 -9.09 8.50
CA MET A 1 48.06 -8.84 7.14
C MET A 1 46.54 -8.76 7.24
N ALA A 2 46.00 -7.57 7.46
CA ALA A 2 44.56 -7.33 7.44
C ALA A 2 44.23 -6.76 6.06
N GLU A 3 43.58 -7.55 5.22
CA GLU A 3 43.05 -7.04 3.95
C GLU A 3 41.98 -6.00 4.28
N ALA A 4 42.23 -4.75 3.88
CA ALA A 4 41.21 -3.72 3.82
C ALA A 4 40.21 -4.13 2.72
N GLN A 5 39.13 -4.79 3.13
CA GLN A 5 38.07 -5.20 2.24
C GLN A 5 37.43 -3.93 1.65
N ALA A 6 37.45 -3.81 0.32
CA ALA A 6 36.87 -2.66 -0.38
C ALA A 6 35.37 -2.57 -0.03
N VAL A 7 34.99 -1.50 0.68
CA VAL A 7 33.60 -1.26 1.07
C VAL A 7 32.79 -0.99 -0.20
N LYS A 8 32.00 -1.99 -0.62
CA LYS A 8 31.06 -1.84 -1.72
C LYS A 8 29.89 -1.01 -1.20
N HIS A 9 29.90 0.27 -1.54
CA HIS A 9 28.85 1.21 -1.20
C HIS A 9 27.57 0.80 -1.97
N LEU A 10 26.52 0.48 -1.24
CA LEU A 10 25.21 0.10 -1.78
C LEU A 10 24.21 1.22 -1.57
N ARG A 11 23.09 1.17 -2.29
CA ARG A 11 21.97 2.08 -2.06
C ARG A 11 20.94 1.42 -1.17
N GLU A 12 20.30 2.22 -0.36
CA GLU A 12 19.21 1.81 0.51
C GLU A 12 17.87 2.07 -0.15
N TYR A 13 17.05 1.03 -0.18
CA TYR A 13 15.73 1.07 -0.78
C TYR A 13 14.68 0.56 0.19
N GLU A 14 13.52 1.20 0.12
CA GLU A 14 12.28 0.68 0.65
C GLU A 14 11.36 0.31 -0.50
N THR A 15 10.67 -0.82 -0.37
CA THR A 15 9.63 -1.22 -1.31
C THR A 15 8.39 -1.58 -0.52
N VAL A 16 7.31 -0.84 -0.78
CA VAL A 16 6.00 -1.15 -0.23
C VAL A 16 5.19 -1.78 -1.35
N PHE A 17 4.64 -2.97 -1.08
CA PHE A 17 3.76 -3.65 -2.02
C PHE A 17 2.46 -4.07 -1.34
N LEU A 18 1.39 -3.99 -2.14
CA LEU A 18 0.02 -4.28 -1.74
C LEU A 18 -0.33 -5.66 -2.26
N VAL A 19 -0.73 -6.51 -1.33
CA VAL A 19 -1.13 -7.89 -1.58
C VAL A 19 -2.65 -8.00 -1.44
N LYS A 20 -3.28 -8.88 -2.22
CA LYS A 20 -4.72 -9.14 -2.15
C LYS A 20 -5.17 -9.44 -0.71
N PRO A 21 -6.32 -8.90 -0.26
CA PRO A 21 -6.79 -9.05 1.12
C PRO A 21 -7.26 -10.47 1.47
N ASP A 22 -7.54 -11.28 0.45
CA ASP A 22 -8.08 -12.64 0.59
C ASP A 22 -6.99 -13.70 0.83
N LEU A 23 -5.72 -13.31 0.79
CA LEU A 23 -4.62 -14.24 1.02
C LEU A 23 -4.47 -14.60 2.50
N THR A 24 -4.04 -15.84 2.72
CA THR A 24 -3.60 -16.33 4.02
C THR A 24 -2.22 -15.76 4.37
N ASP A 25 -1.91 -15.74 5.66
CA ASP A 25 -0.61 -15.28 6.13
C ASP A 25 0.54 -16.11 5.54
N ASP A 26 0.36 -17.42 5.39
CA ASP A 26 1.34 -18.31 4.75
C ASP A 26 1.63 -17.92 3.29
N ALA A 27 0.60 -17.49 2.54
CA ALA A 27 0.77 -17.06 1.16
C ALA A 27 1.55 -15.74 1.09
N VAL A 28 1.29 -14.81 2.01
CA VAL A 28 2.05 -13.57 2.14
C VAL A 28 3.51 -13.86 2.49
N ASP A 29 3.75 -14.79 3.41
CA ASP A 29 5.10 -15.20 3.79
C ASP A 29 5.87 -15.87 2.64
N ARG A 30 5.20 -16.62 1.76
CA ARG A 30 5.84 -17.14 0.53
C ARG A 30 6.27 -16.03 -0.43
N ILE A 31 5.45 -15.00 -0.59
CA ILE A 31 5.80 -13.83 -1.44
C ILE A 31 6.98 -13.09 -0.81
N LYS A 32 6.96 -12.88 0.50
CA LYS A 32 8.08 -12.30 1.26
C LYS A 32 9.38 -13.07 1.04
N GLU A 33 9.34 -14.39 1.20
CA GLU A 33 10.51 -15.24 1.05
C GLU A 33 11.04 -15.27 -0.39
N ARG A 34 10.14 -15.20 -1.37
CA ARG A 34 10.53 -15.04 -2.78
C ARG A 34 11.30 -13.74 -3.00
N VAL A 35 10.84 -12.62 -2.44
CA VAL A 35 11.54 -11.33 -2.53
C VAL A 35 12.89 -11.40 -1.84
N ARG A 36 12.95 -11.99 -0.63
CA ARG A 36 14.21 -12.23 0.10
C ARG A 36 15.21 -12.99 -0.74
N GLY A 37 14.79 -14.11 -1.34
CA GLY A 37 15.65 -14.93 -2.19
C GLY A 37 16.16 -14.23 -3.46
N ILE A 38 15.46 -13.21 -3.97
CA ILE A 38 15.95 -12.38 -5.08
C ILE A 38 17.03 -11.41 -4.57
N VAL A 39 16.77 -10.74 -3.44
CA VAL A 39 17.72 -9.83 -2.80
C VAL A 39 19.05 -10.54 -2.48
N ASP A 40 18.98 -11.73 -1.91
CA ASP A 40 20.18 -12.50 -1.54
C ASP A 40 20.93 -13.01 -2.77
N ARG A 41 20.22 -13.41 -3.84
CA ARG A 41 20.83 -13.92 -5.08
C ARG A 41 21.65 -12.86 -5.81
N ASP A 42 21.17 -11.63 -5.85
CA ASP A 42 21.81 -10.53 -6.57
C ASP A 42 22.84 -9.77 -5.70
N GLY A 43 23.18 -10.33 -4.53
CA GLY A 43 24.19 -9.80 -3.62
C GLY A 43 23.77 -8.52 -2.89
N GLY A 44 22.46 -8.33 -2.72
CA GLY A 44 21.89 -7.34 -1.81
C GLY A 44 21.89 -7.86 -0.37
N LYS A 45 21.46 -6.99 0.55
CA LYS A 45 21.27 -7.35 1.97
C LYS A 45 19.87 -6.95 2.39
N MET A 46 19.08 -7.94 2.82
CA MET A 46 17.78 -7.66 3.41
C MET A 46 17.95 -7.08 4.83
N ILE A 47 17.40 -5.89 5.07
CA ILE A 47 17.41 -5.26 6.40
C ILE A 47 16.23 -5.76 7.22
N ARG A 48 15.01 -5.65 6.70
CA ARG A 48 13.79 -6.04 7.45
C ARG A 48 12.57 -6.17 6.55
N PHE A 49 11.69 -7.14 6.83
CA PHE A 49 10.30 -7.06 6.39
C PHE A 49 9.38 -6.57 7.50
N THR A 50 8.39 -5.77 7.13
CA THR A 50 7.33 -5.32 8.04
C THR A 50 5.98 -5.57 7.37
N ILE A 51 5.19 -6.48 7.93
CA ILE A 51 3.83 -6.78 7.47
C ILE A 51 2.88 -5.94 8.31
N TRP A 52 2.20 -4.97 7.70
CA TRP A 52 1.25 -4.09 8.42
C TRP A 52 -0.15 -4.71 8.57
N GLY A 53 -0.37 -5.90 8.01
CA GLY A 53 -1.66 -6.57 8.00
C GLY A 53 -2.66 -5.93 7.03
N LYS A 54 -3.93 -6.29 7.17
CA LYS A 54 -5.03 -5.80 6.32
C LYS A 54 -5.38 -4.36 6.70
N LYS A 55 -5.34 -3.45 5.73
CA LYS A 55 -5.71 -2.03 5.89
C LYS A 55 -6.70 -1.60 4.82
N LYS A 56 -7.51 -0.58 5.13
CA LYS A 56 -8.47 0.01 4.20
C LYS A 56 -7.76 0.92 3.20
N LEU A 57 -8.12 0.80 1.92
CA LEU A 57 -7.63 1.66 0.85
C LEU A 57 -8.50 2.91 0.74
N ALA A 58 -7.92 4.03 0.30
CA ALA A 58 -8.66 5.27 0.05
C ALA A 58 -9.66 5.13 -1.11
N TYR A 59 -9.34 4.28 -2.08
CA TYR A 59 -10.19 3.95 -3.23
C TYR A 59 -9.98 2.48 -3.63
N PRO A 60 -10.94 1.85 -4.32
CA PRO A 60 -10.82 0.46 -4.74
C PRO A 60 -9.68 0.27 -5.74
N ILE A 61 -8.81 -0.70 -5.49
CA ILE A 61 -7.77 -1.14 -6.43
C ILE A 61 -8.07 -2.59 -6.79
N ALA A 62 -8.15 -2.91 -8.08
CA ALA A 62 -8.53 -4.24 -8.57
C ALA A 62 -9.83 -4.78 -7.93
N LYS A 63 -10.83 -3.88 -7.75
CA LYS A 63 -12.13 -4.15 -7.11
C LYS A 63 -12.07 -4.50 -5.62
N GLN A 64 -10.92 -4.27 -4.96
CA GLN A 64 -10.74 -4.52 -3.53
C GLN A 64 -10.63 -3.20 -2.76
N ASN A 65 -11.36 -3.09 -1.65
CA ASN A 65 -11.34 -1.92 -0.76
C ASN A 65 -10.32 -2.03 0.38
N ARG A 66 -9.70 -3.21 0.54
CA ARG A 66 -8.68 -3.50 1.53
C ARG A 66 -7.50 -4.18 0.84
N ALA A 67 -6.31 -4.06 1.41
CA ALA A 67 -5.11 -4.79 0.99
C ALA A 67 -4.24 -5.13 2.20
N ILE A 68 -3.40 -6.16 2.06
CA ILE A 68 -2.34 -6.43 3.02
C ILE A 68 -1.11 -5.64 2.58
N PHE A 69 -0.59 -4.80 3.47
CA PHE A 69 0.59 -4.00 3.18
C PHE A 69 1.84 -4.72 3.68
N VAL A 70 2.81 -4.88 2.78
CA VAL A 70 4.11 -5.43 3.11
C VAL A 70 5.18 -4.41 2.74
N HIS A 71 6.02 -4.09 3.70
CA HIS A 71 7.15 -3.19 3.57
C HIS A 71 8.45 -4.01 3.61
N ALA A 72 9.27 -3.84 2.58
CA ALA A 72 10.56 -4.48 2.42
C ALA A 72 11.66 -3.42 2.46
N HIS A 73 12.59 -3.55 3.39
CA HIS A 73 13.72 -2.65 3.53
C HIS A 73 15.02 -3.40 3.22
N TYR A 74 15.79 -2.95 2.23
CA TYR A 74 16.99 -3.66 1.78
C TYR A 74 18.05 -2.74 1.19
N LEU A 75 19.28 -3.24 1.18
CA LEU A 75 20.42 -2.63 0.51
C LEU A 75 20.70 -3.37 -0.80
N GLY A 76 21.03 -2.64 -1.84
CA GLY A 76 21.43 -3.25 -3.11
C GLY A 76 21.86 -2.27 -4.17
N GLY A 77 22.19 -2.83 -5.34
CA GLY A 77 22.44 -2.05 -6.55
C GLY A 77 21.15 -1.66 -7.27
N PRO A 78 21.22 -0.76 -8.27
CA PRO A 78 20.06 -0.38 -9.08
C PRO A 78 19.48 -1.55 -9.90
N ALA A 79 20.32 -2.51 -10.32
CA ALA A 79 19.87 -3.70 -11.04
C ALA A 79 18.97 -4.60 -10.19
N LEU A 80 19.26 -4.71 -8.89
CA LEU A 80 18.46 -5.50 -7.95
C LEU A 80 17.02 -4.97 -7.88
N VAL A 81 16.86 -3.65 -7.81
CA VAL A 81 15.52 -3.02 -7.75
C VAL A 81 14.70 -3.40 -8.97
N ALA A 82 15.29 -3.35 -10.18
CA ALA A 82 14.60 -3.73 -11.40
C ALA A 82 14.14 -5.20 -11.39
N GLU A 83 14.95 -6.11 -10.84
CA GLU A 83 14.57 -7.53 -10.72
C GLU A 83 13.50 -7.78 -9.65
N VAL A 84 13.54 -7.05 -8.53
CA VAL A 84 12.49 -7.08 -7.51
C VAL A 84 11.16 -6.58 -8.10
N GLU A 85 11.15 -5.41 -8.74
CA GLU A 85 9.95 -4.84 -9.36
C GLU A 85 9.39 -5.75 -10.47
N ARG A 86 10.27 -6.34 -11.28
CA ARG A 86 9.88 -7.31 -12.31
C ARG A 86 9.19 -8.52 -11.71
N ASN A 87 9.74 -9.07 -10.62
CA ASN A 87 9.13 -10.22 -9.94
C ASN A 87 7.80 -9.85 -9.29
N LEU A 88 7.72 -8.71 -8.60
CA LEU A 88 6.48 -8.23 -8.00
C LEU A 88 5.39 -8.01 -9.05
N ARG A 89 5.76 -7.57 -10.26
CA ARG A 89 4.82 -7.42 -11.38
C ARG A 89 4.30 -8.75 -11.94
N ILE A 90 5.08 -9.83 -11.85
CA ILE A 90 4.70 -11.17 -12.36
C ILE A 90 3.79 -11.90 -11.36
N VAL A 91 3.87 -11.56 -10.08
CA VAL A 91 3.08 -12.19 -9.03
C VAL A 91 1.67 -11.60 -9.04
N ASP A 92 0.67 -12.37 -9.49
CA ASP A 92 -0.72 -11.95 -9.61
C ASP A 92 -1.36 -11.55 -8.27
N GLU A 93 -0.82 -12.04 -7.16
CA GLU A 93 -1.22 -11.71 -5.79
C GLU A 93 -0.85 -10.28 -5.38
N VAL A 94 0.13 -9.66 -6.05
CA VAL A 94 0.58 -8.29 -5.80
C VAL A 94 -0.17 -7.35 -6.75
N THR A 95 -0.95 -6.46 -6.17
CA THR A 95 -1.79 -5.53 -6.96
C THR A 95 -1.02 -4.27 -7.35
N ARG A 96 -0.17 -3.77 -6.45
CA ARG A 96 0.58 -2.53 -6.65
C ARG A 96 1.84 -2.53 -5.82
N TYR A 97 2.88 -1.87 -6.29
CA TYR A 97 4.11 -1.66 -5.54
C TYR A 97 4.64 -0.26 -5.79
N ILE A 98 5.45 0.22 -4.86
CA ILE A 98 6.24 1.43 -4.99
C ILE A 98 7.60 1.18 -4.35
N THR A 99 8.65 1.52 -5.08
CA THR A 99 10.01 1.51 -4.57
C THR A 99 10.50 2.94 -4.42
N SER A 100 11.06 3.24 -3.25
CA SER A 100 11.65 4.52 -2.93
C SER A 100 13.10 4.31 -2.50
N ARG A 101 13.94 5.29 -2.83
CA ARG A 101 15.36 5.29 -2.48
C ARG A 101 15.53 6.16 -1.24
N ILE A 102 16.11 5.60 -0.19
CA ILE A 102 16.29 6.28 1.09
C ILE A 102 17.66 6.97 1.15
N ALA A 103 18.72 6.23 0.83
CA ALA A 103 20.09 6.72 0.94
C ALA A 103 20.98 6.16 -0.17
N ASP A 104 21.95 6.98 -0.57
CA ASP A 104 23.06 6.57 -1.43
C ASP A 104 24.29 6.26 -0.57
N ASP A 105 25.22 5.48 -1.14
CA ASP A 105 26.53 5.20 -0.57
C ASP A 105 26.54 4.67 0.88
N VAL A 106 25.72 3.65 1.14
CA VAL A 106 25.61 2.98 2.44
C VAL A 106 26.58 1.81 2.52
N ASP A 107 27.35 1.78 3.61
CA ASP A 107 28.15 0.60 3.98
C ASP A 107 27.24 -0.50 4.55
N PRO A 108 27.16 -1.68 3.91
CA PRO A 108 26.31 -2.78 4.37
C PRO A 108 26.63 -3.31 5.77
N SER A 109 27.84 -3.10 6.29
CA SER A 109 28.26 -3.51 7.63
C SER A 109 27.63 -2.65 8.74
N THR A 110 27.31 -1.39 8.42
CA THR A 110 26.73 -0.43 9.38
C THR A 110 25.24 -0.64 9.63
N ARG A 111 24.55 -1.35 8.72
CA ARG A 111 23.12 -1.64 8.84
C ARG A 111 22.91 -3.04 9.38
N GLU A 112 22.32 -3.16 10.54
CA GLU A 112 21.96 -4.46 11.11
C GLU A 112 20.72 -5.02 10.41
N THR A 113 20.69 -6.34 10.26
CA THR A 113 19.46 -7.03 9.85
C THR A 113 18.55 -7.09 11.08
N LEU A 114 17.38 -6.46 10.98
CA LEU A 114 16.38 -6.43 12.02
C LEU A 114 15.41 -7.59 11.83
N GLU A 115 14.77 -8.01 12.92
CA GLU A 115 13.75 -9.05 12.89
C GLU A 115 12.53 -8.60 12.08
N ASP A 116 11.92 -9.57 11.37
CA ASP A 116 10.68 -9.33 10.65
C ASP A 116 9.56 -8.99 11.63
N VAL A 117 8.87 -7.87 11.40
CA VAL A 117 7.79 -7.42 12.26
C VAL A 117 6.45 -7.68 11.58
N LYS A 118 5.54 -8.34 12.28
CA LYS A 118 4.15 -8.49 11.86
C LYS A 118 3.25 -7.70 12.80
N MET A 119 2.55 -6.72 12.26
CA MET A 119 1.61 -5.88 12.98
C MET A 119 0.19 -6.41 12.80
N ALA A 120 -0.68 -6.11 13.77
CA ALA A 120 -2.11 -6.26 13.56
C ALA A 120 -2.58 -5.21 12.53
N GLY A 121 -3.35 -5.66 11.54
CA GLY A 121 -4.02 -4.77 10.59
C GLY A 121 -5.03 -3.86 11.29
N ASP A 122 -5.66 -2.95 10.53
CA ASP A 122 -6.72 -2.12 11.09
C ASP A 122 -7.91 -3.01 11.47
N VAL A 123 -8.13 -3.16 12.78
CA VAL A 123 -9.23 -3.96 13.39
C VAL A 123 -10.59 -3.28 13.20
N ASP A 124 -10.64 -2.12 12.54
CA ASP A 124 -11.88 -1.39 12.36
C ASP A 124 -12.73 -1.96 11.21
N ASP A 125 -13.66 -2.82 11.61
CA ASP A 125 -14.96 -3.01 10.97
C ASP A 125 -15.99 -1.99 11.47
N ARG A 126 -15.54 -0.86 12.05
CA ARG A 126 -16.42 0.30 12.16
C ARG A 126 -16.70 0.77 10.74
N PRO A 127 -17.96 0.79 10.28
CA PRO A 127 -18.30 1.41 9.01
C PRO A 127 -17.84 2.86 9.12
N THR A 128 -16.77 3.22 8.41
CA THR A 128 -16.52 4.63 8.14
C THR A 128 -17.77 5.06 7.38
N ALA A 129 -18.63 5.83 8.05
CA ALA A 129 -19.86 6.33 7.48
C ALA A 129 -19.58 6.80 6.05
N SER A 130 -20.39 6.31 5.12
CA SER A 130 -20.30 6.62 3.70
C SER A 130 -20.08 8.12 3.48
N PRO A 131 -19.25 8.55 2.51
CA PRO A 131 -19.11 9.95 2.16
C PRO A 131 -20.34 10.48 1.38
N ASP A 132 -21.54 10.00 1.72
CA ASP A 132 -22.79 10.27 1.00
C ASP A 132 -23.56 11.44 1.64
N MET A 133 -22.83 12.51 1.99
CA MET A 133 -23.38 13.75 2.56
C MET A 133 -22.60 14.97 2.04
N ALA A 134 -22.54 15.15 0.72
CA ALA A 134 -22.17 16.42 0.11
C ALA A 134 -22.77 16.60 -1.29
N ALA A 135 -24.07 16.37 -1.42
CA ALA A 135 -24.89 16.98 -2.46
C ALA A 135 -26.28 17.19 -1.87
N ALA A 136 -26.45 18.27 -1.12
CA ALA A 136 -27.78 18.74 -0.75
C ALA A 136 -28.52 19.11 -2.05
N PRO A 137 -29.68 18.50 -2.37
CA PRO A 137 -30.53 19.09 -3.37
C PRO A 137 -31.10 20.39 -2.79
N PHE A 138 -31.00 21.43 -3.61
CA PHE A 138 -31.58 22.76 -3.43
C PHE A 138 -32.99 22.65 -2.82
N ARG A 139 -33.22 23.35 -1.71
CA ARG A 139 -34.56 23.58 -1.19
C ARG A 139 -35.23 24.62 -2.10
N GLU A 140 -36.03 24.16 -3.06
CA GLU A 140 -37.04 25.03 -3.67
C GLU A 140 -38.17 25.22 -2.66
N GLU A 141 -38.39 26.48 -2.30
CA GLU A 141 -39.46 26.91 -1.42
C GLU A 141 -40.80 26.73 -2.14
N ASP A 142 -41.61 25.82 -1.62
CA ASP A 142 -43.02 25.66 -1.96
C ASP A 142 -43.77 26.89 -1.40
N SER A 143 -43.86 27.96 -2.20
CA SER A 143 -44.81 29.03 -1.94
C SER A 143 -46.18 28.60 -2.46
N ALA A 144 -46.97 28.03 -1.56
CA ALA A 144 -48.40 27.84 -1.74
C ALA A 144 -49.08 29.21 -1.93
N ASP A 145 -49.42 29.54 -3.17
CA ASP A 145 -50.45 30.53 -3.49
C ASP A 145 -51.70 29.76 -3.91
N THR A 146 -52.59 29.56 -2.95
CA THR A 146 -53.98 29.18 -3.22
C THR A 146 -54.84 29.95 -2.24
N GLY A 147 -55.18 31.16 -2.63
CA GLY A 147 -56.09 32.05 -1.92
C GLY A 147 -57.23 32.46 -2.85
N ASP A 148 -58.38 31.84 -2.60
CA ASP A 148 -59.74 32.38 -2.65
C ASP A 148 -60.39 32.91 -3.94
N LEU A 149 -61.64 32.46 -4.08
CA LEU A 149 -62.61 32.69 -5.12
C LEU A 149 -63.39 34.00 -4.89
N GLU A 150 -63.46 34.85 -5.91
CA GLU A 150 -64.55 35.80 -6.20
C GLU A 150 -64.74 35.73 -7.72
N GLY A 151 -65.89 35.65 -8.39
CA GLY A 151 -67.32 35.73 -8.10
C GLY A 151 -68.01 36.10 -9.44
N VAL A 152 -69.27 35.65 -9.66
CA VAL A 152 -70.26 36.15 -10.67
C VAL A 152 -69.87 35.94 -12.17
N GLU A 153 -70.71 35.67 -13.18
CA GLU A 153 -72.12 35.94 -13.49
C GLU A 153 -72.53 35.14 -14.76
N GLU A 154 -73.79 34.69 -14.79
CA GLU A 154 -74.78 34.62 -15.89
C GLU A 154 -74.38 34.43 -17.39
N ALA A 155 -74.95 33.39 -18.03
CA ALA A 155 -75.75 33.42 -19.29
C ALA A 155 -75.97 32.01 -19.87
#